data_AF-A0A5R2MZH3-F1
#
_entry.id   AF-A0A5R2MZH3-F1
#
_cell.length_a   1.000
_cell.length_b   1.000
_cell.length_c   1.000
_cell.angle_alpha   90.00
_cell.angle_beta   90.00
_cell.angle_gamma   90.00
#
_symmetry.space_group_name_H-M   'P 1'
#
loop_
_entity.id
_entity.type
_entity.pdbx_description
1 polymer ?
#
loop_
_entity_poly.entity_id
_entity_poly.type
_entity_poly.pdbx_seq_one_letter_code
_entity_poly.pdbx_strand_id
1 'polypeptide(L)' 'MTIGASDLKRMFDAIAVAIEADRDRLCQLDGVIGDADHGIAMALGFNAVRDALASLDLAATEPTALLNGGE' A
#
# COMPACT_ATOMS: atom_id res chain seq x y z
N MET A 1 -23.63 1.58 1.54
CA MET A 1 -22.41 2.38 1.67
C MET A 1 -21.49 1.93 0.55
N THR A 2 -21.06 2.86 -0.31
CA THR A 2 -20.21 2.55 -1.47
C THR A 2 -18.79 3.01 -1.17
N ILE A 3 -17.79 2.19 -1.50
CA ILE A 3 -16.37 2.54 -1.37
C ILE A 3 -15.90 3.16 -2.69
N GLY A 4 -15.38 4.39 -2.65
CA GLY A 4 -14.85 5.09 -3.82
C GLY A 4 -13.32 5.10 -3.89
N ALA A 5 -12.76 5.67 -4.97
CA ALA A 5 -11.31 5.78 -5.16
C ALA A 5 -10.61 6.55 -4.02
N SER A 6 -11.25 7.59 -3.49
CA SER A 6 -10.74 8.33 -2.32
C SER A 6 -10.64 7.47 -1.06
N ASP A 7 -11.57 6.54 -0.85
CA ASP A 7 -11.53 5.63 0.30
C ASP A 7 -10.43 4.58 0.13
N LEU A 8 -10.24 4.08 -1.09
CA LEU A 8 -9.14 3.17 -1.42
C LEU A 8 -7.77 3.83 -1.25
N LYS A 9 -7.60 5.08 -1.71
CA LYS A 9 -6.34 5.81 -1.47
C LYS A 9 -6.05 5.93 0.02
N ARG A 10 -7.03 6.31 0.84
CA ARG A 10 -6.89 6.40 2.30
C ARG A 10 -6.52 5.05 2.92
N MET A 11 -7.12 3.97 2.43
CA MET A 11 -6.77 2.61 2.85
C MET A 11 -5.31 2.30 2.54
N PHE A 12 -4.82 2.57 1.32
CA PHE A 12 -3.40 2.35 0.97
C PHE A 12 -2.44 3.22 1.78
N ASP A 13 -2.79 4.50 2.02
CA ASP A 13 -2.01 5.38 2.90
C ASP A 13 -1.92 4.80 4.33
N ALA A 14 -3.04 4.29 4.87
CA ALA A 14 -3.07 3.67 6.20
C ALA A 14 -2.26 2.36 6.27
N ILE A 15 -2.33 1.53 5.23
CA ILE A 15 -1.55 0.29 5.15
C ILE A 15 -0.05 0.62 5.11
N ALA A 16 0.37 1.59 4.30
CA ALA A 16 1.77 1.98 4.22
C ALA A 16 2.32 2.45 5.58
N VAL A 17 1.56 3.26 6.32
CA VAL A 17 1.94 3.71 7.67
C VAL A 17 2.05 2.53 8.63
N ALA A 18 1.10 1.59 8.59
CA ALA A 18 1.13 0.40 9.44
C ALA A 18 2.32 -0.51 9.11
N ILE A 19 2.58 -0.74 7.83
CA ILE A 19 3.72 -1.56 7.36
C ILE A 19 5.05 -0.92 7.75
N GLU A 20 5.22 0.40 7.60
CA GLU A 20 6.46 1.06 8.02
C GLU A 20 6.66 0.97 9.54
N ALA A 21 5.59 1.15 10.33
CA ALA A 21 5.65 1.04 11.79
C ALA A 21 5.98 -0.38 12.27
N ASP A 22 5.53 -1.41 11.55
CA ASP A 22 5.74 -2.82 11.87
C ASP A 22 6.88 -3.48 11.06
N ARG A 23 7.63 -2.72 10.24
CA ARG A 23 8.59 -3.26 9.26
C ARG A 23 9.55 -4.28 9.87
N ASP A 24 10.24 -3.90 10.93
CA ASP A 24 11.25 -4.76 11.56
C ASP A 24 10.61 -5.99 12.22
N ARG A 25 9.39 -5.84 12.77
CA ARG A 25 8.61 -6.96 13.34
C ARG A 25 8.21 -7.96 12.26
N LEU A 26 7.80 -7.48 11.08
CA LEU A 26 7.44 -8.31 9.94
C LEU A 26 8.67 -9.09 9.42
N CYS A 27 9.83 -8.43 9.31
CA CYS A 27 11.09 -9.11 8.99
C CYS A 27 11.46 -10.17 10.03
N GLN A 28 11.26 -9.90 11.33
CA GLN A 28 11.55 -10.87 12.38
C GLN A 28 10.66 -12.11 12.29
N LEU A 29 9.35 -11.93 12.06
CA LEU A 29 8.41 -13.05 11.90
C LEU A 29 8.75 -13.88 10.67
N ASP A 30 9.06 -13.21 9.56
CA ASP A 30 9.42 -13.84 8.31
C ASP A 30 10.74 -14.61 8.43
N GLY A 31 11.75 -14.07 9.10
CA GLY A 31 13.03 -14.74 9.32
C GLY A 31 12.98 -16.06 10.11
N VAL A 32 11.84 -16.39 10.75
CA VAL A 32 11.66 -17.70 11.41
C VAL A 32 11.54 -18.84 10.38
N ILE A 33 10.92 -18.57 9.23
CA ILE A 33 10.62 -19.60 8.20
C ILE A 33 10.94 -19.18 6.75
N GLY A 34 11.41 -17.94 6.56
CA GLY A 34 11.66 -17.28 5.28
C GLY A 34 13.03 -16.59 5.25
N ASP A 35 13.17 -15.55 4.43
CA ASP A 35 14.44 -14.85 4.17
C ASP A 35 14.59 -13.52 4.92
N ALA A 36 13.60 -13.19 5.78
CA ALA A 36 13.59 -12.02 6.66
C ALA A 36 13.48 -10.68 5.91
N ASP A 37 12.99 -10.68 4.67
CA ASP A 37 12.86 -9.46 3.87
C ASP A 37 11.43 -8.90 3.82
N HIS A 38 10.43 -9.66 4.30
CA HIS A 38 9.02 -9.36 4.06
C HIS A 38 8.62 -7.94 4.47
N GLY A 39 9.04 -7.46 5.65
CA GLY A 39 8.75 -6.10 6.11
C GLY A 39 9.34 -5.04 5.17
N ILE A 40 10.57 -5.22 4.72
CA ILE A 40 11.26 -4.31 3.78
C ILE A 40 10.54 -4.32 2.43
N ALA A 41 10.27 -5.51 1.88
CA ALA A 41 9.60 -5.67 0.60
C ALA A 41 8.23 -4.99 0.59
N MET A 42 7.44 -5.18 1.65
CA MET A 42 6.12 -4.56 1.77
C MET A 42 6.20 -3.05 1.97
N ALA A 43 7.16 -2.54 2.75
CA ALA A 43 7.36 -1.11 2.93
C ALA A 43 7.71 -0.43 1.61
N LEU A 44 8.61 -1.03 0.81
CA LEU A 44 8.95 -0.54 -0.52
C LEU A 44 7.72 -0.54 -1.45
N GLY A 45 6.97 -1.66 -1.49
CA GLY A 45 5.79 -1.80 -2.34
C GLY A 45 4.70 -0.77 -2.02
N PHE A 46 4.35 -0.60 -0.73
CA PHE A 46 3.30 0.35 -0.35
C PHE A 46 3.73 1.81 -0.47
N ASN A 47 5.02 2.13 -0.31
CA ASN A 47 5.51 3.46 -0.64
C ASN A 47 5.43 3.73 -2.15
N ALA A 48 5.76 2.75 -3.01
CA ALA A 48 5.56 2.88 -4.45
C ALA A 48 4.08 3.06 -4.83
N VAL A 49 3.15 2.36 -4.16
CA VAL A 49 1.71 2.58 -4.33
C VAL A 49 1.34 4.02 -3.94
N ARG A 50 1.82 4.53 -2.81
CA ARG A 50 1.54 5.92 -2.40
C ARG A 50 2.01 6.94 -3.43
N ASP A 51 3.20 6.72 -4.00
CA ASP A 51 3.76 7.59 -5.02
C ASP A 51 2.92 7.55 -6.30
N ALA A 52 2.53 6.36 -6.76
CA ALA A 52 1.67 6.20 -7.94
C ALA A 52 0.29 6.87 -7.76
N LEU A 53 -0.30 6.76 -6.57
CA LEU A 53 -1.60 7.34 -6.27
C LEU A 53 -1.57 8.85 -5.98
N ALA A 54 -0.40 9.43 -5.75
CA ALA A 54 -0.28 10.85 -5.40
C ALA A 54 -0.69 11.80 -6.54
N SER A 55 -0.53 11.36 -7.80
CA SER A 55 -0.82 12.17 -9.00
C SER A 55 -2.21 11.93 -9.60
N LEU A 56 -3.01 11.00 -9.06
CA LEU A 56 -4.32 10.67 -9.61
C LEU A 56 -5.38 11.71 -9.26
N ASP A 57 -6.21 12.07 -10.24
CA ASP A 57 -7.47 12.78 -9.98
C ASP A 57 -8.52 11.80 -9.46
N LEU A 58 -8.62 11.69 -8.14
CA LEU A 58 -9.51 10.74 -7.47
C LEU A 58 -11.01 11.02 -7.71
N ALA A 59 -11.37 12.21 -8.19
CA ALA A 59 -12.75 12.51 -8.55
C ALA A 59 -13.13 11.95 -9.93
N ALA A 60 -12.16 11.81 -10.83
CA ALA A 60 -12.31 11.24 -12.15
C ALA A 60 -11.87 9.77 -12.25
N THR A 61 -11.29 9.21 -11.17
CA THR A 61 -10.76 7.84 -11.14
C THR A 61 -11.78 6.86 -10.59
N GLU A 62 -12.13 5.84 -11.38
CA GLU A 62 -12.93 4.72 -10.92
C GLU A 62 -12.12 3.79 -9.99
N PRO A 63 -12.73 3.14 -8.99
CA PRO A 63 -12.03 2.24 -8.06
C PRO A 63 -11.19 1.16 -8.76
N THR A 64 -11.69 0.58 -9.85
CA THR A 64 -10.96 -0.44 -10.63
C THR A 64 -9.70 0.14 -11.28
N ALA A 65 -9.79 1.33 -11.87
CA ALA A 65 -8.64 1.99 -12.49
C ALA A 65 -7.56 2.30 -11.43
N LEU A 66 -7.96 2.74 -10.24
CA LEU A 66 -7.04 2.95 -9.12
C LEU A 66 -6.28 1.66 -8.75
N LEU A 67 -6.96 0.53 -8.66
CA LEU A 67 -6.34 -0.76 -8.33
C LEU A 67 -5.40 -1.27 -9.41
N ASN A 68 -5.59 -0.84 -10.66
CA ASN A 68 -4.72 -1.16 -11.79
C ASN A 68 -3.56 -0.16 -11.95
N GLY A 69 -3.40 0.83 -11.06
CA GLY A 69 -2.33 1.82 -11.12
C GLY A 69 -2.65 3.05 -11.97
N GLY A 70 -3.92 3.29 -12.30
CA GLY A 70 -4.37 4.45 -13.07
C GLY A 70 -4.57 4.21 -14.57
N GLU A 71 -4.46 2.96 -15.03
CA GLU A 71 -4.77 2.52 -16.41
C GLU A 71 -6.20 1.97 -16.57
#